data_AF-A0A8T3XB87-F1
#
_entry.id   AF-A0A8T3XB87-F1
#
_cell.length_a   1.000
_cell.length_b   1.000
_cell.length_c   1.000
_cell.angle_alpha   90.00
_cell.angle_beta   90.00
_cell.angle_gamma   90.00
#
_symmetry.space_group_name_H-M   'P 1'
#
loop_
_entity.id
_entity.type
_entity.pdbx_description
1 polymer ?
#
loop_
_entity_poly.entity_id
_entity_poly.type
_entity_poly.pdbx_seq_one_letter_code
_entity_poly.pdbx_strand_id
1 'polypeptide(L)'
;MNFMPISFKGFKGRSKLLGEIKRYSMYEVMFFRTNVELHSRRVEWITEELSPFLVRDTKLDIDKLRILCRIHDDLEVITGDIQLGRKIYTMKKKELEVIEKEEEEARRMLAAVWPEEIHGYNYRELLSEARDKKTLEAQIMKLADRLDAFGESLHELYSGNTCFLQHFELPIGVNPVKLYTRIVRKTQENYPLIGHLMDGRHPLLSLPERINQREIVKKAKLPNSESIEQETGCPHYDAWKDITLKYGGKAGLKQLTNKIE
;
A
#
# COMPACT_ATOMS: atom_id res chain seq x y z
N MET A 1 0.72 -21.50 7.43
CA MET A 1 -0.59 -21.13 7.99
C MET A 1 -1.58 -21.04 6.84
N ASN A 2 -2.83 -21.47 7.03
CA ASN A 2 -3.90 -21.23 6.05
C ASN A 2 -4.39 -19.80 6.26
N PHE A 3 -4.05 -18.89 5.35
CA PHE A 3 -4.51 -17.51 5.40
C PHE A 3 -6.04 -17.45 5.42
N MET A 4 -6.60 -16.81 6.44
CA MET A 4 -8.04 -16.59 6.58
C MET A 4 -8.33 -15.09 6.54
N PRO A 5 -8.91 -14.55 5.45
CA PRO A 5 -9.15 -13.11 5.32
C PRO A 5 -9.96 -12.52 6.49
N ILE A 6 -9.63 -11.29 6.90
CA ILE A 6 -10.43 -10.58 7.92
C ILE A 6 -11.89 -10.44 7.46
N SER A 7 -12.82 -10.90 8.29
CA SER A 7 -14.26 -10.77 8.05
C SER A 7 -14.76 -9.40 8.48
N PHE A 8 -15.41 -8.69 7.56
CA PHE A 8 -16.03 -7.37 7.78
C PHE A 8 -17.55 -7.48 7.96
N LYS A 9 -18.00 -8.50 8.69
CA LYS A 9 -19.43 -8.73 8.94
C LYS A 9 -20.05 -7.49 9.58
N GLY A 10 -21.12 -6.97 8.98
CA GLY A 10 -21.82 -5.76 9.45
C GLY A 10 -21.38 -4.45 8.78
N PHE A 11 -20.21 -4.41 8.16
CA PHE A 11 -19.72 -3.24 7.40
C PHE A 11 -20.32 -3.22 5.98
N LYS A 12 -21.65 -3.04 5.90
CA LYS A 12 -22.40 -3.11 4.64
C LYS A 12 -21.86 -2.09 3.63
N GLY A 13 -21.63 -2.55 2.40
CA GLY A 13 -21.20 -1.70 1.27
C GLY A 13 -19.72 -1.30 1.28
N ARG A 14 -18.98 -1.50 2.38
CA ARG A 14 -17.58 -1.04 2.53
C ARG A 14 -16.67 -1.47 1.38
N SER A 15 -16.55 -2.77 1.11
CA SER A 15 -15.70 -3.26 0.01
C SER A 15 -16.12 -2.77 -1.37
N LYS A 16 -17.41 -2.49 -1.59
CA LYS A 16 -17.90 -1.93 -2.85
C LYS A 16 -17.44 -0.47 -2.99
N LEU A 17 -17.67 0.35 -1.95
CA LEU A 17 -17.29 1.77 -1.93
C LEU A 17 -15.77 1.93 -2.13
N LEU A 18 -14.96 1.15 -1.40
CA LEU A 18 -13.50 1.14 -1.58
C LEU A 18 -13.07 0.61 -2.96
N GLY A 19 -13.85 -0.28 -3.55
CA GLY A 19 -13.60 -0.83 -4.88
C GLY A 19 -13.85 0.16 -6.02
N GLU A 20 -14.66 1.20 -5.78
CA GLU A 20 -14.98 2.26 -6.74
C GLU A 20 -13.92 3.38 -6.78
N ILE A 21 -13.07 3.47 -5.75
CA ILE A 21 -12.03 4.49 -5.64
C ILE A 21 -10.76 3.99 -6.34
N LYS A 22 -10.49 4.57 -7.53
CA LYS A 22 -9.25 4.30 -8.28
C LYS A 22 -8.06 4.92 -7.58
N ARG A 23 -6.96 4.16 -7.52
CA ARG A 23 -5.67 4.67 -7.07
C ARG A 23 -4.88 5.31 -8.20
N TYR A 24 -3.91 6.15 -7.82
CA TYR A 24 -3.07 6.88 -8.77
C TYR A 24 -3.87 7.74 -9.74
N SER A 25 -5.00 8.29 -9.32
CA SER A 25 -5.93 9.06 -10.15
C SER A 25 -5.30 10.29 -10.82
N MET A 26 -4.19 10.79 -10.28
CA MET A 26 -3.40 11.83 -10.94
C MET A 26 -2.77 11.35 -12.27
N TYR A 27 -2.38 10.08 -12.40
CA TYR A 27 -1.82 9.52 -13.63
C TYR A 27 -2.95 9.13 -14.58
N GLU A 28 -2.96 9.69 -15.78
CA GLU A 28 -3.97 9.40 -16.82
C GLU A 28 -4.04 7.90 -17.17
N VAL A 29 -2.88 7.25 -17.28
CA VAL A 29 -2.78 5.82 -17.64
C VAL A 29 -1.99 5.05 -16.59
N MET A 30 -2.61 3.97 -16.07
CA MET A 30 -1.97 2.94 -15.25
C MET A 30 -2.41 1.60 -15.82
N PHE A 31 -1.48 0.88 -16.46
CA PHE A 31 -1.79 -0.34 -17.21
C PHE A 31 -2.55 -1.36 -16.36
N PHE A 32 -2.22 -1.43 -15.07
CA PHE A 32 -2.82 -2.34 -14.09
C PHE A 32 -3.51 -1.55 -12.97
N ARG A 33 -4.33 -0.55 -13.35
CA ARG A 33 -5.06 0.32 -12.42
C ARG A 33 -5.69 -0.46 -11.25
N THR A 34 -5.37 -0.04 -10.04
CA THR A 34 -5.89 -0.64 -8.82
C THR A 34 -6.94 0.25 -8.16
N ASN A 35 -7.60 -0.28 -7.14
CA ASN A 35 -8.51 0.46 -6.26
C ASN A 35 -8.10 0.28 -4.79
N VAL A 36 -8.70 1.09 -3.93
CA VAL A 36 -8.37 1.14 -2.49
C VAL A 36 -8.68 -0.19 -1.80
N GLU A 37 -9.76 -0.86 -2.18
CA GLU A 37 -10.10 -2.18 -1.62
C GLU A 37 -9.00 -3.20 -1.89
N LEU A 38 -8.49 -3.25 -3.12
CA LEU A 38 -7.43 -4.19 -3.51
C LEU A 38 -6.10 -3.82 -2.86
N HIS A 39 -5.74 -2.54 -2.85
CA HIS A 39 -4.56 -2.06 -2.14
C HIS A 39 -4.57 -2.51 -0.68
N SER A 40 -5.65 -2.21 0.04
CA SER A 40 -5.81 -2.63 1.44
C SER A 40 -5.70 -4.15 1.61
N ARG A 41 -6.08 -4.98 0.62
CA ARG A 41 -5.89 -6.45 0.67
C ARG A 41 -4.43 -6.82 0.52
N ARG A 42 -3.70 -6.21 -0.40
CA ARG A 42 -2.27 -6.47 -0.56
C ARG A 42 -1.47 -5.99 0.66
N VAL A 43 -1.86 -4.89 1.31
CA VAL A 43 -1.25 -4.48 2.59
C VAL A 43 -1.44 -5.55 3.68
N GLU A 44 -2.63 -6.17 3.74
CA GLU A 44 -2.86 -7.36 4.60
C GLU A 44 -1.99 -8.55 4.18
N TRP A 45 -1.87 -8.85 2.89
CA TRP A 45 -1.05 -9.97 2.40
C TRP A 45 0.44 -9.78 2.67
N ILE A 46 0.94 -8.55 2.53
CA ILE A 46 2.32 -8.20 2.88
C ILE A 46 2.55 -8.43 4.37
N THR A 47 1.64 -7.99 5.24
CA THR A 47 1.81 -8.19 6.69
C THR A 47 1.67 -9.65 7.10
N GLU A 48 0.79 -10.42 6.46
CA GLU A 48 0.70 -11.88 6.64
C GLU A 48 2.01 -12.56 6.25
N GLU A 49 2.60 -12.24 5.10
CA GLU A 49 3.88 -12.80 4.66
C GLU A 49 5.01 -12.46 5.62
N LEU A 50 5.02 -11.23 6.13
CA LEU A 50 6.05 -10.76 7.04
C LEU A 50 5.86 -11.28 8.47
N SER A 51 4.67 -11.77 8.83
CA SER A 51 4.34 -12.17 10.20
C SER A 51 5.37 -13.10 10.87
N PRO A 52 5.97 -14.12 10.21
CA PRO A 52 6.95 -14.99 10.86
C PRO A 52 8.24 -14.26 11.25
N PHE A 53 8.59 -13.19 10.52
CA PHE A 53 9.75 -12.35 10.81
C PHE A 53 9.44 -11.31 11.89
N LEU A 54 8.21 -10.82 11.93
CA LEU A 54 7.77 -9.78 12.87
C LEU A 54 7.58 -10.31 14.30
N VAL A 55 6.95 -11.48 14.46
CA VAL A 55 6.61 -12.05 15.79
C VAL A 55 7.82 -12.61 16.55
N ARG A 56 8.94 -12.83 15.85
CA ARG A 56 10.14 -13.41 16.46
C ARG A 56 10.73 -12.51 17.55
N ASP A 57 10.68 -11.20 17.32
CA ASP A 57 11.38 -10.21 18.14
C ASP A 57 10.42 -9.26 18.86
N THR A 58 9.10 -9.44 18.70
CA THR A 58 8.10 -8.51 19.22
C THR A 58 6.83 -9.23 19.72
N LYS A 59 6.20 -8.66 20.75
CA LYS A 59 4.84 -9.05 21.15
C LYS A 59 3.84 -8.31 20.25
N LEU A 60 3.59 -8.89 19.09
CA LEU A 60 2.74 -8.31 18.05
C LEU A 60 1.35 -8.94 18.06
N ASP A 61 0.31 -8.11 18.07
CA ASP A 61 -1.05 -8.56 17.82
C ASP A 61 -1.30 -8.64 16.30
N ILE A 62 -1.12 -9.83 15.73
CA ILE A 62 -1.25 -10.04 14.28
C ILE A 62 -2.68 -9.78 13.80
N ASP A 63 -3.70 -10.15 14.58
CA ASP A 63 -5.08 -9.94 14.17
C ASP A 63 -5.41 -8.44 14.14
N LYS A 64 -5.00 -7.68 15.17
CA LYS A 64 -5.14 -6.22 15.16
C LYS A 64 -4.36 -5.58 14.01
N LEU A 65 -3.12 -6.01 13.76
CA LEU A 65 -2.32 -5.52 12.64
C LEU A 65 -3.04 -5.74 11.31
N ARG A 66 -3.57 -6.93 11.07
CA ARG A 66 -4.28 -7.25 9.82
C ARG A 66 -5.55 -6.42 9.67
N ILE A 67 -6.28 -6.16 10.76
CA ILE A 67 -7.43 -5.25 10.75
C ILE A 67 -6.99 -3.83 10.39
N LEU A 68 -5.94 -3.30 11.03
CA LEU A 68 -5.38 -1.98 10.70
C LEU A 68 -5.00 -1.87 9.23
N CYS A 69 -4.34 -2.89 8.68
CA CYS A 69 -3.98 -2.95 7.26
C CYS A 69 -5.21 -2.89 6.34
N ARG A 70 -6.33 -3.48 6.77
CA ARG A 70 -7.55 -3.45 5.98
C ARG A 70 -8.30 -2.14 6.07
N ILE A 71 -8.26 -1.43 7.20
CA ILE A 71 -9.07 -0.22 7.44
C ILE A 71 -8.32 1.11 7.28
N HIS A 72 -7.00 1.10 7.08
CA HIS A 72 -6.19 2.33 7.13
C HIS A 72 -6.63 3.42 6.14
N ASP A 73 -7.21 3.02 5.01
CA ASP A 73 -7.73 3.91 3.96
C ASP A 73 -9.27 3.99 3.96
N ASP A 74 -9.95 3.56 5.03
CA ASP A 74 -11.42 3.60 5.08
C ASP A 74 -11.99 5.01 4.92
N LEU A 75 -11.24 6.01 5.38
CA LEU A 75 -11.61 7.42 5.24
C LEU A 75 -11.74 7.86 3.78
N GLU A 76 -11.05 7.18 2.85
CA GLU A 76 -11.08 7.49 1.42
C GLU A 76 -12.46 7.26 0.80
N VAL A 77 -13.34 6.49 1.45
CA VAL A 77 -14.77 6.42 1.08
C VAL A 77 -15.43 7.80 1.01
N ILE A 78 -14.96 8.73 1.83
CA ILE A 78 -15.48 10.10 1.89
C ILE A 78 -14.50 11.08 1.24
N THR A 79 -13.20 10.95 1.50
CA THR A 79 -12.20 11.93 1.05
C THR A 79 -11.67 11.68 -0.36
N GLY A 80 -11.85 10.48 -0.90
CA GLY A 80 -11.12 9.98 -2.07
C GLY A 80 -9.63 9.71 -1.79
N ASP A 81 -8.95 9.10 -2.76
CA ASP A 81 -7.50 8.86 -2.73
C ASP A 81 -6.74 10.13 -3.10
N ILE A 82 -5.95 10.66 -2.16
CA ILE A 82 -5.08 11.81 -2.36
C ILE A 82 -3.63 11.32 -2.38
N GLN A 83 -3.02 11.32 -3.57
CA GLN A 83 -1.70 10.73 -3.75
C GLN A 83 -0.59 11.47 -2.98
N LEU A 84 0.27 10.67 -2.35
CA LEU A 84 1.35 11.15 -1.47
C LEU A 84 2.32 12.12 -2.15
N GLY A 85 2.59 11.94 -3.45
CA GLY A 85 3.42 12.86 -4.23
C GLY A 85 2.86 14.29 -4.23
N ARG A 86 1.54 14.41 -4.39
CA ARG A 86 0.83 15.70 -4.36
C ARG A 86 0.89 16.32 -2.95
N LYS A 87 0.60 15.52 -1.91
CA LYS A 87 0.68 15.97 -0.50
C LYS A 87 2.08 16.54 -0.15
N ILE A 88 3.15 15.90 -0.63
CA ILE A 88 4.53 16.31 -0.28
C ILE A 88 5.04 17.50 -1.09
N TYR A 89 4.72 17.57 -2.38
CA TYR A 89 5.43 18.47 -3.29
C TYR A 89 4.62 19.65 -3.81
N THR A 90 3.28 19.57 -3.80
CA THR A 90 2.45 20.56 -4.48
C THR A 90 1.45 21.23 -3.55
N MET A 91 0.93 20.50 -2.58
CA MET A 91 -0.04 21.04 -1.62
C MET A 91 0.61 22.03 -0.67
N LYS A 92 -0.04 23.19 -0.51
CA LYS A 92 0.31 24.21 0.47
C LYS A 92 -0.19 23.78 1.85
N LYS A 93 0.40 24.38 2.89
CA LYS A 93 0.01 24.13 4.29
C LYS A 93 -1.50 24.25 4.53
N LYS A 94 -2.15 25.28 3.97
CA LYS A 94 -3.61 25.46 4.11
C LYS A 94 -4.43 24.34 3.49
N GLU A 95 -3.98 23.78 2.36
CA GLU A 95 -4.67 22.65 1.71
C GLU A 95 -4.50 21.38 2.53
N LEU A 96 -3.31 21.16 3.10
CA LEU A 96 -3.06 20.05 4.03
C LEU A 96 -3.92 20.16 5.30
N GLU A 97 -4.06 21.36 5.87
CA GLU A 97 -4.95 21.59 7.02
C GLU A 97 -6.43 21.34 6.70
N VAL A 98 -6.87 21.60 5.47
CA VAL A 98 -8.24 21.27 5.02
C VAL A 98 -8.41 19.75 4.94
N ILE A 99 -7.47 19.06 4.31
CA ILE A 99 -7.48 17.59 4.20
C ILE A 99 -7.51 16.94 5.59
N GLU A 100 -6.70 17.43 6.53
CA GLU A 100 -6.72 16.90 7.91
C GLU A 100 -8.07 17.06 8.60
N LYS A 101 -8.81 18.14 8.32
CA LYS A 101 -10.17 18.35 8.84
C LYS A 101 -11.18 17.44 8.16
N GLU A 102 -11.07 17.26 6.85
CA GLU A 102 -11.92 16.35 6.07
C GLU A 102 -11.70 14.89 6.50
N GLU A 103 -10.46 14.45 6.70
CA GLU A 103 -10.13 13.12 7.24
C GLU A 103 -10.72 12.93 8.66
N GLU A 104 -10.67 13.96 9.50
CA GLU A 104 -11.25 13.92 10.85
C GLU A 104 -12.79 13.86 10.84
N GLU A 105 -13.43 14.58 9.92
CA GLU A 105 -14.88 14.51 9.70
C GLU A 105 -15.29 13.15 9.15
N ALA A 106 -14.57 12.64 8.14
CA ALA A 106 -14.78 11.31 7.58
C ALA A 106 -14.69 10.22 8.66
N ARG A 107 -13.69 10.32 9.55
CA ARG A 107 -13.54 9.41 10.69
C ARG A 107 -14.77 9.40 11.58
N ARG A 108 -15.31 10.59 11.93
CA ARG A 108 -16.52 10.71 12.75
C ARG A 108 -17.74 10.13 12.04
N MET A 109 -17.90 10.40 10.75
CA MET A 109 -19.02 9.90 9.95
C MET A 109 -18.99 8.37 9.83
N LEU A 110 -17.85 7.79 9.48
CA LEU A 110 -17.73 6.34 9.31
C LEU A 110 -17.89 5.59 10.63
N ALA A 111 -17.33 6.10 11.72
CA ALA A 111 -17.52 5.53 13.05
C ALA A 111 -18.99 5.56 13.53
N ALA A 112 -19.83 6.43 12.98
CA ALA A 112 -21.26 6.49 13.28
C ALA A 112 -22.11 5.56 12.39
N VAL A 113 -21.62 5.22 11.19
CA VAL A 113 -22.38 4.43 10.19
C VAL A 113 -22.03 2.94 10.25
N TRP A 114 -20.77 2.61 10.47
CA TRP A 114 -20.30 1.24 10.53
C TRP A 114 -20.26 0.72 11.98
N PRO A 115 -20.21 -0.62 12.16
CA PRO A 115 -20.19 -1.21 13.50
C PRO A 115 -19.13 -0.60 14.41
N GLU A 116 -19.47 -0.44 15.69
CA GLU A 116 -18.56 0.08 16.71
C GLU A 116 -17.35 -0.85 16.91
N GLU A 117 -17.52 -2.15 16.68
CA GLU A 117 -16.47 -3.15 16.86
C GLU A 117 -16.23 -4.01 15.61
N ILE A 118 -14.98 -4.42 15.45
CA ILE A 118 -14.52 -5.41 14.48
C ILE A 118 -13.58 -6.40 15.19
N HIS A 119 -13.97 -7.69 15.23
CA HIS A 119 -13.23 -8.74 15.95
C HIS A 119 -12.87 -8.38 17.40
N GLY A 120 -13.77 -7.68 18.11
CA GLY A 120 -13.57 -7.27 19.51
C GLY A 120 -12.72 -6.01 19.70
N TYR A 121 -12.30 -5.35 18.62
CA TYR A 121 -11.62 -4.06 18.66
C TYR A 121 -12.56 -2.92 18.33
N ASN A 122 -12.46 -1.80 19.04
CA ASN A 122 -13.24 -0.60 18.74
C ASN A 122 -12.77 0.02 17.41
N TYR A 123 -13.66 0.09 16.42
CA TYR A 123 -13.37 0.54 15.07
C TYR A 123 -12.90 2.00 15.03
N ARG A 124 -13.50 2.89 15.84
CA ARG A 124 -13.11 4.31 15.90
C ARG A 124 -11.70 4.47 16.47
N GLU A 125 -11.36 3.68 17.50
CA GLU A 125 -10.01 3.67 18.07
C GLU A 125 -8.99 3.15 17.05
N LEU A 126 -9.31 2.09 16.30
CA LEU A 126 -8.44 1.57 15.25
C LEU A 126 -8.17 2.59 14.13
N LEU A 127 -9.19 3.35 13.69
CA LEU A 127 -8.99 4.46 12.73
C LEU A 127 -8.03 5.52 13.29
N SER A 128 -8.13 5.79 14.59
CA SER A 128 -7.25 6.73 15.29
C SER A 128 -5.81 6.20 15.37
N GLU A 129 -5.65 4.92 15.69
CA GLU A 129 -4.36 4.24 15.76
C GLU A 129 -3.65 4.22 14.39
N ALA A 130 -4.37 3.91 13.31
CA ALA A 130 -3.86 3.94 11.95
C ALA A 130 -3.34 5.33 11.52
N ARG A 131 -4.04 6.39 11.94
CA ARG A 131 -3.64 7.79 11.71
C ARG A 131 -2.41 8.18 12.53
N ASP A 132 -2.44 7.91 13.83
CA ASP A 132 -1.45 8.39 14.79
C ASP A 132 -0.10 7.68 14.67
N LYS A 133 -0.08 6.41 14.25
CA LYS A 133 1.15 5.62 13.98
C LYS A 133 2.07 5.52 15.21
N LYS A 134 1.48 5.53 16.40
CA LYS A 134 2.19 5.48 17.70
C LYS A 134 2.47 4.06 18.18
N THR A 135 1.70 3.08 17.73
CA THR A 135 1.85 1.66 18.11
C THR A 135 2.76 0.93 17.13
N LEU A 136 3.27 -0.23 17.56
CA LEU A 136 4.07 -1.09 16.70
C LEU A 136 3.25 -1.57 15.50
N GLU A 137 2.00 -2.01 15.71
CA GLU A 137 1.12 -2.47 14.65
C GLU A 137 0.86 -1.36 13.61
N ALA A 138 0.57 -0.13 14.04
CA ALA A 138 0.31 0.96 13.12
C ALA A 138 1.56 1.36 12.30
N GLN A 139 2.76 1.24 12.88
CA GLN A 139 4.01 1.48 12.14
C GLN A 139 4.29 0.37 11.13
N ILE A 140 4.05 -0.90 11.48
CA ILE A 140 4.18 -2.03 10.54
C ILE A 140 3.16 -1.89 9.41
N MET A 141 1.91 -1.57 9.71
CA MET A 141 0.89 -1.27 8.71
C MET A 141 1.37 -0.18 7.75
N LYS A 142 1.95 0.91 8.27
CA LYS A 142 2.43 1.99 7.42
C LYS A 142 3.62 1.61 6.55
N LEU A 143 4.49 0.71 7.02
CA LEU A 143 5.53 0.12 6.19
C LEU A 143 4.90 -0.71 5.05
N ALA A 144 3.95 -1.59 5.36
CA ALA A 144 3.27 -2.43 4.37
C ALA A 144 2.52 -1.60 3.31
N ASP A 145 1.82 -0.54 3.69
CA ASP A 145 1.20 0.43 2.77
C ASP A 145 2.23 1.00 1.77
N ARG A 146 3.37 1.48 2.28
CA ARG A 146 4.45 2.02 1.43
C ARG A 146 5.07 0.97 0.51
N LEU A 147 5.18 -0.27 0.97
CA LEU A 147 5.72 -1.38 0.19
C LEU A 147 4.74 -1.77 -0.93
N ASP A 148 3.43 -1.78 -0.67
CA ASP A 148 2.44 -2.04 -1.71
C ASP A 148 2.49 -0.97 -2.79
N ALA A 149 2.46 0.30 -2.41
CA ALA A 149 2.54 1.41 -3.37
C ALA A 149 3.88 1.41 -4.14
N PHE A 150 4.98 0.97 -3.50
CA PHE A 150 6.26 0.77 -4.18
C PHE A 150 6.15 -0.34 -5.24
N GLY A 151 5.56 -1.49 -4.87
CA GLY A 151 5.31 -2.61 -5.76
C GLY A 151 4.43 -2.26 -6.96
N GLU A 152 3.31 -1.57 -6.73
CA GLU A 152 2.42 -1.06 -7.80
C GLU A 152 3.21 -0.18 -8.79
N SER A 153 4.02 0.73 -8.25
CA SER A 153 4.81 1.65 -9.07
C SER A 153 5.90 0.92 -9.88
N LEU A 154 6.52 -0.11 -9.31
CA LEU A 154 7.50 -0.96 -9.99
C LEU A 154 6.83 -1.78 -11.09
N HIS A 155 5.65 -2.34 -10.82
CA HIS A 155 4.90 -3.13 -11.77
C HIS A 155 4.61 -2.36 -13.07
N GLU A 156 4.23 -1.09 -12.95
CA GLU A 156 4.02 -0.20 -14.09
C GLU A 156 5.32 0.02 -14.90
N LEU A 157 6.46 0.24 -14.24
CA LEU A 157 7.74 0.41 -14.94
C LEU A 157 8.21 -0.88 -15.63
N TYR A 158 8.12 -2.02 -14.94
CA TYR A 158 8.50 -3.34 -15.47
C TYR A 158 7.56 -3.81 -16.59
N SER A 159 6.39 -3.19 -16.71
CA SER A 159 5.44 -3.38 -17.81
C SER A 159 5.58 -2.36 -18.93
N GLY A 160 6.50 -1.40 -18.80
CA GLY A 160 6.83 -0.43 -19.84
C GLY A 160 6.00 0.84 -19.82
N ASN A 161 5.28 1.12 -18.73
CA ASN A 161 4.49 2.34 -18.62
C ASN A 161 5.38 3.56 -18.33
N THR A 162 5.59 4.37 -19.37
CA THR A 162 6.38 5.62 -19.28
C THR A 162 5.68 6.73 -18.50
N CYS A 163 4.36 6.67 -18.29
CA CYS A 163 3.63 7.65 -17.48
C CYS A 163 4.12 7.67 -16.02
N PHE A 164 4.70 6.56 -15.54
CA PHE A 164 5.25 6.46 -14.19
C PHE A 164 6.70 6.99 -14.08
N LEU A 165 7.30 7.50 -15.17
CA LEU A 165 8.62 8.13 -15.13
C LEU A 165 8.56 9.61 -14.72
N GLN A 166 7.46 10.29 -15.01
CA GLN A 166 7.25 11.71 -14.74
C GLN A 166 5.77 12.07 -14.76
N HIS A 167 5.37 13.02 -13.91
CA HIS A 167 4.03 13.62 -13.92
C HIS A 167 4.14 15.14 -13.93
N PHE A 168 3.25 15.86 -14.64
CA PHE A 168 3.34 17.32 -14.79
C PHE A 168 3.11 18.08 -13.48
N GLU A 169 2.30 17.53 -12.57
CA GLU A 169 2.12 18.12 -11.23
C GLU A 169 3.34 17.93 -10.32
N LEU A 170 4.25 16.99 -10.62
CA LEU A 170 5.39 16.71 -9.74
C LEU A 170 6.66 17.42 -10.22
N PRO A 171 7.58 17.79 -9.31
CA PRO A 171 8.86 18.36 -9.71
C PRO A 171 9.64 17.45 -10.66
N ILE A 172 10.41 18.05 -11.57
CA ILE A 172 11.22 17.30 -12.54
C ILE A 172 12.10 16.28 -11.81
N GLY A 173 12.03 15.04 -12.29
CA GLY A 173 12.80 13.93 -11.74
C GLY A 173 12.19 13.27 -10.51
N VAL A 174 11.03 13.71 -10.01
CA VAL A 174 10.21 13.02 -9.02
C VAL A 174 9.20 12.11 -9.72
N ASN A 175 9.11 10.87 -9.24
CA ASN A 175 8.11 9.90 -9.67
C ASN A 175 7.83 8.90 -8.53
N PRO A 176 6.78 8.06 -8.63
CA PRO A 176 6.36 7.19 -7.53
C PRO A 176 7.47 6.25 -7.07
N VAL A 177 8.19 5.62 -8.00
CA VAL A 177 9.29 4.70 -7.66
C VAL A 177 10.38 5.42 -6.88
N LYS A 178 10.86 6.60 -7.33
CA LYS A 178 11.88 7.36 -6.57
C LYS A 178 11.36 7.84 -5.22
N LEU A 179 10.10 8.26 -5.18
CA LEU A 179 9.45 8.73 -3.97
C LEU A 179 9.42 7.62 -2.92
N TYR A 180 8.90 6.44 -3.29
CA TYR A 180 8.81 5.30 -2.40
C TYR A 180 10.18 4.72 -2.06
N THR A 181 11.15 4.68 -2.98
CA THR A 181 12.55 4.34 -2.63
C THR A 181 13.07 5.25 -1.50
N ARG A 182 12.87 6.58 -1.60
CA ARG A 182 13.32 7.52 -0.56
C ARG A 182 12.54 7.31 0.76
N ILE A 183 11.24 7.11 0.68
CA ILE A 183 10.38 6.99 1.86
C ILE A 183 10.64 5.68 2.61
N VAL A 184 10.73 4.55 1.91
CA VAL A 184 11.02 3.24 2.50
C VAL A 184 12.39 3.28 3.18
N ARG A 185 13.39 3.91 2.56
CA ARG A 185 14.73 4.08 3.17
C ARG A 185 14.74 4.94 4.43
N LYS A 186 13.79 5.87 4.57
CA LYS A 186 13.62 6.69 5.77
C LYS A 186 12.63 6.08 6.77
N THR A 187 12.17 4.85 6.56
CA THR A 187 11.20 4.22 7.47
C THR A 187 11.78 4.09 8.87
N GLN A 188 13.04 3.64 9.02
CA GLN A 188 13.67 3.47 10.32
C GLN A 188 13.77 4.80 11.10
N GLU A 189 14.02 5.91 10.42
CA GLU A 189 14.07 7.26 11.02
C GLU A 189 12.69 7.75 11.46
N ASN A 190 11.66 7.54 10.62
CA ASN A 190 10.31 8.06 10.86
C ASN A 190 9.49 7.18 11.80
N TYR A 191 9.81 5.89 11.89
CA TYR A 191 9.06 4.87 12.62
C TYR A 191 10.02 4.03 13.47
N PRO A 192 10.46 4.55 14.62
CA PRO A 192 11.53 3.94 15.40
C PRO A 192 11.18 2.56 15.97
N LEU A 193 9.89 2.25 16.19
CA LEU A 193 9.48 0.95 16.74
C LEU A 193 9.76 -0.21 15.76
N ILE A 194 9.79 0.08 14.45
CA ILE A 194 10.06 -0.91 13.41
C ILE A 194 11.48 -0.79 12.84
N GLY A 195 12.30 0.11 13.36
CA GLY A 195 13.65 0.35 12.85
C GLY A 195 14.52 -0.90 12.85
N HIS A 196 14.44 -1.68 13.93
CA HIS A 196 15.17 -2.93 14.10
C HIS A 196 14.69 -4.08 13.19
N LEU A 197 13.45 -4.01 12.68
CA LEU A 197 12.89 -5.03 11.80
C LEU A 197 13.45 -4.94 10.37
N MET A 198 14.02 -3.80 10.00
CA MET A 198 14.62 -3.56 8.69
C MET A 198 16.06 -4.12 8.63
N ASP A 199 16.20 -5.42 8.83
CA ASP A 199 17.47 -6.15 8.97
C ASP A 199 17.85 -7.02 7.76
N GLY A 200 17.02 -7.04 6.73
CA GLY A 200 17.27 -7.79 5.49
C GLY A 200 16.98 -9.29 5.56
N ARG A 201 16.36 -9.81 6.63
CA ARG A 201 15.92 -11.23 6.70
C ARG A 201 14.85 -11.58 5.66
N HIS A 202 14.18 -10.57 5.11
CA HIS A 202 13.24 -10.68 4.00
C HIS A 202 13.49 -9.51 3.03
N PRO A 203 13.31 -9.66 1.69
CA PRO A 203 13.49 -8.56 0.74
C PRO A 203 12.73 -7.28 1.12
N LEU A 204 11.47 -7.41 1.54
CA LEU A 204 10.65 -6.27 1.99
C LEU A 204 11.06 -5.66 3.35
N LEU A 205 11.92 -6.35 4.10
CA LEU A 205 12.56 -5.86 5.33
C LEU A 205 14.00 -5.39 5.08
N SER A 206 14.34 -5.12 3.82
CA SER A 206 15.64 -4.55 3.43
C SER A 206 15.47 -3.16 2.82
N LEU A 207 16.54 -2.36 2.82
CA LEU A 207 16.54 -1.06 2.16
C LEU A 207 16.52 -1.24 0.64
N PRO A 208 15.58 -0.59 -0.08
CA PRO A 208 15.53 -0.73 -1.53
C PRO A 208 16.76 -0.12 -2.19
N GLU A 209 17.23 -0.84 -3.20
CA GLU A 209 18.28 -0.38 -4.09
C GLU A 209 17.78 0.74 -5.01
N ARG A 210 18.73 1.55 -5.49
CA ARG A 210 18.43 2.55 -6.51
C ARG A 210 18.42 1.88 -7.87
N ILE A 211 17.27 1.90 -8.53
CA ILE A 211 17.12 1.30 -9.86
C ILE A 211 17.19 2.33 -10.99
N ASN A 212 17.71 1.92 -12.14
CA ASN A 212 17.68 2.72 -13.37
C ASN A 212 16.35 2.53 -14.11
N GLN A 213 15.37 3.35 -13.73
CA GLN A 213 14.00 3.27 -14.23
C GLN A 213 13.87 3.42 -15.74
N ARG A 214 14.72 4.25 -16.37
CA ARG A 214 14.71 4.43 -17.83
C ARG A 214 15.16 3.16 -18.53
N GLU A 215 16.16 2.48 -17.99
CA GLU A 215 16.63 1.21 -18.55
C GLU A 215 15.62 0.07 -18.31
N ILE A 216 14.93 0.06 -17.17
CA ILE A 216 13.84 -0.89 -16.91
C ILE A 216 12.75 -0.73 -17.97
N VAL A 217 12.21 0.48 -18.14
CA VAL A 217 11.10 0.74 -19.08
C VAL A 217 11.50 0.43 -20.54
N LYS A 218 12.76 0.69 -20.94
CA LYS A 218 13.24 0.35 -22.29
C LYS A 218 13.25 -1.16 -22.57
N LYS A 219 13.49 -1.99 -21.55
CA LYS A 219 13.58 -3.45 -21.67
C LYS A 219 12.27 -4.16 -21.30
N ALA A 220 11.32 -3.41 -20.75
CA ALA A 220 10.08 -3.91 -20.24
C ALA A 220 9.22 -4.57 -21.32
N LYS A 221 8.45 -5.57 -20.91
CA LYS A 221 7.44 -6.24 -21.72
C LYS A 221 6.19 -6.38 -20.86
N LEU A 222 5.02 -6.34 -21.49
CA LEU A 222 3.79 -6.60 -20.77
C LEU A 222 3.83 -8.01 -20.15
N PRO A 223 3.59 -8.14 -18.85
CA PRO A 223 3.58 -9.44 -18.18
C PRO A 223 2.45 -10.33 -18.70
N ASN A 224 2.71 -11.63 -18.74
CA ASN A 224 1.72 -12.68 -18.98
C ASN A 224 1.88 -13.75 -17.90
N SER A 225 1.10 -14.83 -17.97
CA SER A 225 1.12 -15.88 -16.94
C SER A 225 2.47 -16.57 -16.78
N GLU A 226 3.30 -16.63 -17.81
CA GLU A 226 4.63 -17.24 -17.75
C GLU A 226 5.70 -16.23 -17.32
N SER A 227 5.65 -15.00 -17.84
CA SER A 227 6.68 -14.01 -17.55
C SER A 227 6.54 -13.35 -16.17
N ILE A 228 5.35 -13.36 -15.57
CA ILE A 228 5.14 -12.74 -14.25
C ILE A 228 5.86 -13.48 -13.12
N GLU A 229 6.04 -14.80 -13.27
CA GLU A 229 6.76 -15.67 -12.34
C GLU A 229 8.29 -15.56 -12.48
N GLN A 230 8.80 -14.86 -13.51
CA GLN A 230 10.23 -14.68 -13.70
C GLN A 230 10.79 -13.59 -12.79
N GLU A 231 11.93 -13.89 -12.18
CA GLU A 231 12.72 -12.93 -11.40
C GLU A 231 13.18 -11.76 -12.27
N THR A 232 13.00 -10.55 -11.77
CA THR A 232 13.44 -9.32 -12.44
C THR A 232 14.81 -8.84 -11.98
N GLY A 233 15.34 -9.45 -10.92
CA GLY A 233 16.54 -8.99 -10.24
C GLY A 233 16.28 -7.76 -9.37
N CYS A 234 15.02 -7.45 -9.05
CA CYS A 234 14.64 -6.41 -8.10
C CYS A 234 13.90 -7.07 -6.92
N PRO A 235 14.63 -7.43 -5.84
CA PRO A 235 14.07 -8.28 -4.77
C PRO A 235 12.78 -7.75 -4.15
N HIS A 236 12.61 -6.43 -4.04
CA HIS A 236 11.36 -5.82 -3.54
C HIS A 236 10.18 -6.03 -4.49
N TYR A 237 10.41 -5.89 -5.80
CA TYR A 237 9.36 -6.11 -6.79
C TYR A 237 9.01 -7.59 -6.90
N ASP A 238 10.03 -8.44 -6.94
CA ASP A 238 9.86 -9.90 -7.05
C ASP A 238 9.07 -10.44 -5.84
N ALA A 239 9.46 -10.08 -4.62
CA ALA A 239 8.71 -10.46 -3.42
C ALA A 239 7.27 -9.91 -3.41
N TRP A 240 7.04 -8.69 -3.88
CA TRP A 240 5.69 -8.10 -3.94
C TRP A 240 4.78 -8.84 -4.94
N LYS A 241 5.31 -9.22 -6.12
CA LYS A 241 4.58 -10.05 -7.09
C LYS A 241 4.24 -11.40 -6.48
N ASP A 242 5.21 -12.06 -5.86
CA ASP A 242 5.04 -13.40 -5.29
C ASP A 242 3.95 -13.41 -4.21
N ILE A 243 3.94 -12.41 -3.33
CA ILE A 243 2.88 -12.23 -2.33
C ILE A 243 1.53 -12.06 -3.03
N THR A 244 1.45 -11.21 -4.05
CA THR A 244 0.21 -10.96 -4.79
C THR A 244 -0.31 -12.24 -5.48
N LEU A 245 0.58 -13.05 -6.06
CA LEU A 245 0.23 -14.34 -6.67
C LEU A 245 -0.20 -15.36 -5.62
N LYS A 246 0.56 -15.49 -4.53
CA LYS A 246 0.33 -16.44 -3.43
C LYS A 246 -1.02 -16.24 -2.76
N TYR A 247 -1.34 -15.02 -2.35
CA TYR A 247 -2.56 -14.73 -1.59
C TYR A 247 -3.75 -14.35 -2.49
N GLY A 248 -3.50 -13.78 -3.66
CA GLY A 248 -4.54 -13.42 -4.63
C GLY A 248 -4.97 -14.56 -5.55
N GLY A 249 -4.17 -15.61 -5.69
CA GLY A 249 -4.44 -16.74 -6.59
C GLY A 249 -4.76 -16.29 -8.01
N LYS A 250 -5.84 -16.83 -8.60
CA LYS A 250 -6.29 -16.43 -9.96
C LYS A 250 -6.63 -14.95 -10.09
N ALA A 251 -7.10 -14.31 -9.02
CA ALA A 251 -7.40 -12.88 -9.05
C ALA A 251 -6.11 -12.05 -9.03
N GLY A 252 -5.15 -12.43 -8.19
CA GLY A 252 -3.80 -11.82 -8.15
C GLY A 252 -3.09 -11.94 -9.50
N LEU A 253 -3.14 -13.12 -10.12
CA LEU A 253 -2.60 -13.32 -11.47
C LEU A 253 -3.22 -12.35 -12.48
N LYS A 254 -4.56 -12.28 -12.53
CA LYS A 254 -5.25 -11.34 -13.43
C LYS A 254 -4.88 -9.89 -13.16
N GLN A 255 -4.70 -9.49 -11.90
CA GLN A 255 -4.29 -8.13 -11.54
C GLN A 255 -2.89 -7.79 -12.07
N LEU A 256 -2.00 -8.77 -12.15
CA LEU A 256 -0.63 -8.58 -12.61
C LEU A 256 -0.43 -8.79 -14.11
N THR A 257 -1.41 -9.35 -14.84
CA THR A 257 -1.24 -9.70 -16.26
C THR A 257 -2.29 -9.09 -17.18
N ASN A 258 -3.47 -8.73 -16.66
CA ASN A 258 -4.51 -8.14 -17.48
C ASN A 258 -4.37 -6.62 -17.50
N LYS A 259 -3.77 -6.11 -18.58
CA LYS A 259 -3.76 -4.68 -18.85
C LYS A 259 -5.20 -4.18 -19.07
N ILE A 260 -5.60 -3.15 -18.33
CA ILE A 260 -6.96 -2.59 -18.35
C ILE A 260 -7.04 -1.14 -18.85
N GLU A 261 -5.91 -0.44 -18.96
CA GLU A 261 -5.78 0.90 -19.54
C GLU A 261 -4.61 0.97 -20.51
#